data_AF-A0A970BAU1-F1
#
_entry.id   AF-A0A970BAU1-F1
#
_cell.length_a   1.000
_cell.length_b   1.000
_cell.length_c   1.000
_cell.angle_alpha   90.00
_cell.angle_beta   90.00
_cell.angle_gamma   90.00
#
_symmetry.space_group_name_H-M   'P 1'
#
loop_
_entity.id
_entity.type
_entity.pdbx_description
1 polymer ?
#
loop_
_entity_poly.entity_id
_entity_poly.type
_entity_poly.pdbx_seq_one_letter_code
_entity_poly.pdbx_strand_id
1 'polypeptide(L)'
;MKKLGSLQYAIIALTVITAVIHLGLGLFLGQINPMFVLNGIGYLVLVAALYFIPQLAGQRSLIRWVLMGYTALTIVLYFVLTPNIMSPVGLADKAVELILVILLWLDRKN
;
A
#
# COMPACT_ATOMS: atom_id res chain seq x y z
N MET A 1 -21.70 8.82 -8.03
CA MET A 1 -20.34 8.29 -7.79
C MET A 1 -19.57 8.34 -9.10
N LYS A 2 -18.41 9.00 -9.17
CA LYS A 2 -17.54 8.98 -10.37
C LYS A 2 -17.14 7.51 -10.61
N LYS A 3 -17.31 6.97 -11.82
CA LYS A 3 -16.87 5.60 -12.14
C LYS A 3 -15.35 5.53 -11.99
N LEU A 4 -14.84 4.43 -11.42
CA LEU A 4 -13.41 4.17 -11.34
C LEU A 4 -12.87 3.92 -12.75
N GLY A 5 -11.74 4.54 -13.08
CA GLY A 5 -10.99 4.28 -14.31
C GLY A 5 -9.95 3.18 -14.10
N SER A 6 -9.30 2.77 -15.19
CA SER A 6 -8.27 1.71 -15.19
C SER A 6 -7.13 2.00 -14.21
N LEU A 7 -6.72 3.27 -14.08
CA LEU A 7 -5.68 3.67 -13.14
C LEU A 7 -6.08 3.45 -11.68
N GLN A 8 -7.31 3.79 -11.29
CA GLN A 8 -7.78 3.55 -9.92
C GLN A 8 -7.89 2.06 -9.62
N TYR A 9 -8.34 1.25 -10.58
CA TYR A 9 -8.34 -0.21 -10.42
C TYR A 9 -6.92 -0.76 -10.23
N ALA A 10 -5.94 -0.26 -10.99
CA ALA A 10 -4.54 -0.66 -10.82
C ALA A 10 -4.00 -0.28 -9.43
N ILE A 11 -4.28 0.94 -8.95
CA ILE A 11 -3.90 1.38 -7.58
C ILE A 11 -4.53 0.47 -6.53
N ILE A 12 -5.82 0.17 -6.67
CA ILE A 12 -6.54 -0.73 -5.75
C ILE A 12 -5.88 -2.11 -5.75
N ALA A 13 -5.65 -2.69 -6.93
CA ALA A 13 -5.06 -4.02 -7.06
C ALA A 13 -3.66 -4.09 -6.43
N LEU A 14 -2.77 -3.15 -6.75
CA LEU A 14 -1.42 -3.13 -6.18
C LEU A 14 -1.45 -2.95 -4.66
N THR A 15 -2.31 -2.05 -4.15
CA THR A 15 -2.44 -1.83 -2.71
C THR A 15 -2.93 -3.09 -1.99
N VAL A 16 -3.91 -3.80 -2.57
CA VAL A 16 -4.43 -5.06 -2.01
C VAL A 16 -3.36 -6.15 -2.05
N ILE A 17 -2.61 -6.27 -3.14
CA ILE A 17 -1.49 -7.24 -3.24
C ILE A 17 -0.47 -6.98 -2.14
N THR A 18 0.00 -5.74 -1.99
CA THR A 18 0.94 -5.35 -0.92
C THR A 18 0.36 -5.66 0.47
N ALA A 19 -0.92 -5.36 0.70
CA ALA A 19 -1.56 -5.66 1.98
C ALA A 19 -1.59 -7.17 2.27
N VAL A 20 -1.93 -8.00 1.28
CA VAL A 20 -1.95 -9.46 1.41
C VAL A 20 -0.56 -10.01 1.70
N ILE A 21 0.48 -9.49 1.05
CA ILE A 21 1.87 -9.89 1.34
C ILE A 21 2.21 -9.57 2.80
N HIS A 22 1.94 -8.34 3.27
CA HIS A 22 2.22 -7.94 4.64
C HIS A 22 1.45 -8.77 5.67
N LEU A 23 0.15 -8.99 5.46
CA LEU A 23 -0.67 -9.85 6.32
C LEU A 23 -0.14 -11.29 6.31
N GLY A 24 0.26 -11.80 5.15
CA GLY A 24 0.79 -13.15 5.03
C GLY A 24 2.11 -13.33 5.81
N LEU A 25 3.04 -12.37 5.65
CA LEU A 25 4.29 -12.34 6.41
C LEU A 25 4.02 -12.18 7.92
N GLY A 26 3.02 -11.39 8.30
CA GLY A 26 2.69 -11.10 9.70
C GLY A 26 1.90 -12.19 10.42
N LEU A 27 1.15 -13.03 9.71
CA LEU A 27 0.26 -14.04 10.29
C LEU A 27 0.76 -15.47 10.13
N PHE A 28 1.50 -15.79 9.06
CA PHE A 28 1.80 -17.18 8.70
C PHE A 28 3.28 -17.57 8.82
N LEU A 29 4.21 -16.64 9.06
CA LEU A 29 5.65 -16.94 9.21
C LEU A 29 6.08 -17.28 10.65
N GLY A 30 5.42 -18.28 11.24
CA GLY A 30 5.82 -18.92 12.51
C GLY A 30 5.45 -18.17 13.79
N GLN A 31 5.49 -16.84 13.80
CA GLN A 31 5.02 -16.00 14.91
C GLN A 31 4.19 -14.84 14.36
N ILE A 32 3.17 -14.43 15.10
CA ILE A 32 2.42 -13.23 14.74
C ILE A 32 3.34 -12.03 14.91
N ASN A 33 3.57 -11.29 13.82
CA ASN A 33 4.32 -10.03 13.83
C ASN A 33 3.34 -8.85 13.70
N PRO A 34 3.03 -8.15 14.80
CA PRO A 34 2.07 -7.05 14.79
C PRO A 34 2.43 -5.93 13.82
N MET A 35 3.72 -5.67 13.58
CA MET A 35 4.16 -4.61 12.67
C MET A 35 3.74 -4.92 11.22
N PHE A 36 3.88 -6.16 10.77
CA PHE A 36 3.44 -6.57 9.44
C PHE A 36 1.91 -6.62 9.33
N VAL A 37 1.22 -7.08 10.38
CA VAL A 37 -0.25 -7.12 10.41
C VAL A 37 -0.84 -5.71 10.32
N LEU A 38 -0.36 -4.80 11.17
CA LEU A 38 -0.78 -3.40 11.13
C LEU A 38 -0.43 -2.75 9.81
N ASN A 39 0.70 -3.13 9.18
CA ASN A 39 1.05 -2.62 7.87
C ASN A 39 0.01 -2.96 6.80
N GLY A 40 -0.36 -4.24 6.72
CA GLY A 40 -1.36 -4.71 5.78
C GLY A 40 -2.75 -4.11 6.03
N ILE A 41 -3.16 -3.98 7.30
CA ILE A 41 -4.41 -3.29 7.65
C ILE A 41 -4.37 -1.83 7.23
N GLY A 42 -3.26 -1.12 7.48
CA GLY A 42 -3.09 0.28 7.09
C GLY A 42 -3.30 0.50 5.60
N TYR A 43 -2.74 -0.36 4.75
CA TYR A 43 -2.97 -0.32 3.31
C TYR A 43 -4.44 -0.48 2.92
N LEU A 44 -5.12 -1.49 3.49
CA LEU A 44 -6.55 -1.74 3.22
C LEU A 44 -7.44 -0.56 3.66
N VAL A 45 -7.17 0.00 4.84
CA VAL A 45 -7.92 1.15 5.36
C VAL A 45 -7.70 2.37 4.47
N LEU A 46 -6.47 2.65 4.06
CA LEU A 46 -6.16 3.83 3.24
C LEU A 46 -6.76 3.74 1.83
N VAL A 47 -6.72 2.56 1.19
CA VAL A 47 -7.35 2.40 -0.14
C VAL A 47 -8.88 2.42 -0.05
N ALA A 48 -9.45 1.85 1.01
CA ALA A 48 -10.87 1.95 1.31
C ALA A 48 -11.28 3.42 1.49
N ALA A 49 -10.54 4.17 2.30
CA ALA A 49 -10.75 5.60 2.52
C ALA A 49 -10.64 6.43 1.23
N LEU A 50 -9.70 6.09 0.36
CA LEU A 50 -9.45 6.83 -0.87
C LEU A 50 -10.60 6.67 -1.89
N TYR A 51 -11.13 5.46 -2.08
CA TYR A 51 -12.06 5.19 -3.18
C TYR A 51 -13.48 4.81 -2.75
N PHE A 52 -13.64 4.19 -1.58
CA PHE A 52 -14.89 3.52 -1.19
C PHE A 52 -15.67 4.23 -0.08
N ILE A 53 -15.08 5.19 0.64
CA ILE A 53 -15.75 5.96 1.70
C ILE A 53 -16.19 7.34 1.15
N PRO A 54 -17.49 7.57 0.87
CA PRO A 54 -17.96 8.83 0.30
C PRO A 54 -17.79 10.03 1.23
N GLN A 55 -17.87 9.83 2.53
CA GLN A 55 -17.72 10.87 3.55
C GLN A 55 -16.32 11.51 3.51
N LEU A 56 -15.33 10.76 3.02
CA LEU A 56 -13.94 11.22 2.88
C LEU A 56 -13.64 11.80 1.50
N ALA A 57 -14.66 12.02 0.65
CA ALA A 57 -14.47 12.54 -0.70
C ALA A 57 -13.72 13.88 -0.72
N GLY A 58 -13.96 14.76 0.26
CA GLY A 58 -13.25 16.03 0.41
C GLY A 58 -11.78 15.90 0.81
N GLN A 59 -11.38 14.77 1.41
CA GLN A 59 -10.01 14.52 1.87
C GLN A 59 -9.24 13.57 0.96
N ARG A 60 -9.79 13.16 -0.19
CA ARG A 60 -9.13 12.20 -1.11
C ARG A 60 -7.72 12.61 -1.52
N SER A 61 -7.48 13.92 -1.71
CA SER A 61 -6.13 14.42 -2.00
C SER A 61 -5.15 14.12 -0.86
N LEU A 62 -5.54 14.43 0.38
CA LEU A 62 -4.76 14.13 1.57
C LEU A 62 -4.56 12.62 1.75
N ILE A 63 -5.62 11.82 1.64
CA ILE A 63 -5.55 10.36 1.79
C ILE A 63 -4.61 9.75 0.76
N ARG A 64 -4.63 10.25 -0.49
CA ARG A 64 -3.68 9.81 -1.53
C ARG A 64 -2.24 10.12 -1.15
N TRP A 65 -1.98 11.32 -0.63
CA TRP A 65 -0.64 11.70 -0.14
C TRP A 65 -0.21 10.84 1.05
N VAL A 66 -1.12 10.55 1.97
CA VAL A 66 -0.85 9.66 3.10
C VAL A 66 -0.53 8.26 2.62
N LEU A 67 -1.32 7.67 1.70
CA LEU A 67 -1.04 6.36 1.13
C LEU A 67 0.31 6.33 0.39
N MET A 68 0.62 7.38 -0.37
CA MET A 68 1.91 7.50 -1.05
C MET A 68 3.09 7.59 -0.07
N GLY A 69 2.99 8.46 0.93
CA GLY A 69 4.03 8.62 1.95
C GLY A 69 4.21 7.37 2.82
N TYR A 70 3.11 6.70 3.15
CA TYR A 70 3.10 5.43 3.86
C TYR A 70 3.81 4.34 3.04
N THR A 71 3.50 4.24 1.75
CA THR A 71 4.16 3.29 0.83
C THR A 71 5.65 3.61 0.68
N ALA A 72 6.02 4.88 0.56
CA ALA A 72 7.43 5.28 0.50
C ALA A 72 8.17 4.92 1.81
N LEU A 73 7.50 5.09 2.95
CA LEU A 73 8.05 4.74 4.26
C LEU A 73 8.28 3.23 4.38
N THR A 74 7.35 2.36 3.96
CA THR A 74 7.54 0.90 4.02
C THR A 74 8.70 0.42 3.13
N ILE A 75 8.96 1.09 2.01
CA ILE A 75 10.15 0.85 1.18
C ILE A 75 11.42 1.17 1.96
N VAL A 76 11.51 2.38 2.53
CA VAL A 76 12.69 2.81 3.28
C VAL A 76 12.93 1.91 4.49
N LEU A 77 11.88 1.62 5.27
CA LEU A 77 11.97 0.79 6.46
C LEU A 77 12.40 -0.64 6.14
N TYR A 78 12.04 -1.18 4.98
CA TYR A 78 12.55 -2.48 4.55
C TYR A 78 14.07 -2.49 4.47
N PHE A 79 14.68 -1.54 3.76
CA PHE A 79 16.14 -1.50 3.62
C PHE A 79 16.89 -1.15 4.90
N VAL A 80 16.23 -0.53 5.87
CA VAL A 80 16.85 -0.12 7.15
C VAL A 80 16.71 -1.20 8.23
N LEU A 81 15.55 -1.88 8.29
CA LEU A 81 15.22 -2.77 9.41
C LEU A 81 15.28 -4.25 9.07
N THR A 82 15.27 -4.64 7.79
CA THR A 82 15.29 -6.05 7.43
C THR A 82 16.69 -6.65 7.60
N PRO A 83 16.83 -7.84 8.20
CA PRO A 83 18.11 -8.53 8.26
C PRO A 83 18.53 -9.11 6.89
N ASN A 84 17.57 -9.36 5.99
CA ASN A 84 17.86 -9.87 4.64
C ASN A 84 17.23 -8.97 3.57
N ILE A 85 18.00 -8.00 3.08
CA ILE A 85 17.58 -7.06 2.04
C ILE A 85 17.38 -7.74 0.68
N MET A 86 17.99 -8.92 0.47
CA MET A 86 17.91 -9.68 -0.78
C MET A 86 16.80 -10.75 -0.75
N SER A 87 15.88 -10.68 0.21
CA SER A 87 14.70 -11.56 0.23
C SER A 87 13.94 -11.43 -1.09
N PRO A 88 13.74 -12.51 -1.87
CA PRO A 88 13.02 -12.43 -3.15
C PRO A 88 11.60 -11.88 -2.99
N VAL A 89 10.90 -12.30 -1.94
CA VAL A 89 9.54 -11.82 -1.62
C VAL A 89 9.57 -10.34 -1.22
N GLY A 90 10.56 -9.94 -0.39
CA GLY A 90 10.72 -8.56 0.05
C GLY A 90 10.98 -7.62 -1.13
N LEU A 91 11.94 -7.96 -1.99
CA LEU A 91 12.26 -7.17 -3.19
C LEU A 91 11.09 -7.10 -4.18
N ALA A 92 10.35 -8.21 -4.38
CA ALA A 92 9.17 -8.22 -5.23
C ALA A 92 8.07 -7.29 -4.68
N ASP A 93 7.81 -7.33 -3.37
CA ASP A 93 6.87 -6.41 -2.71
C ASP A 93 7.32 -4.94 -2.88
N LYS A 94 8.62 -4.64 -2.77
CA LYS A 94 9.14 -3.27 -2.98
C LYS A 94 9.03 -2.79 -4.41
N ALA A 95 9.12 -3.69 -5.39
CA ALA A 95 8.82 -3.35 -6.78
C ALA A 95 7.33 -2.98 -6.96
N VAL A 96 6.41 -3.75 -6.34
CA VAL A 96 4.97 -3.45 -6.35
C VAL A 96 4.66 -2.12 -5.68
N GLU A 97 5.24 -1.86 -4.50
CA GLU A 97 5.11 -0.60 -3.76
C GLU A 97 5.65 0.60 -4.56
N LEU A 98 6.79 0.43 -5.24
CA LEU A 98 7.34 1.49 -6.09
C LEU A 98 6.41 1.84 -7.26
N ILE A 99 5.85 0.83 -7.92
CA ILE A 99 4.87 1.03 -8.99
C ILE A 99 3.63 1.73 -8.42
N LEU A 100 3.16 1.32 -7.23
CA LEU A 100 2.02 1.95 -6.56
C LEU A 100 2.26 3.45 -6.30
N VAL A 101 3.44 3.84 -5.80
CA VAL A 101 3.81 5.25 -5.62
C VAL A 101 3.73 6.03 -6.94
N ILE A 102 4.25 5.46 -8.02
CA ILE A 102 4.20 6.07 -9.36
C ILE A 102 2.75 6.24 -9.83
N LEU A 103 1.91 5.21 -9.67
CA LEU A 103 0.50 5.29 -10.09
C LEU A 103 -0.29 6.30 -9.26
N LEU A 104 -0.06 6.37 -7.95
CA LEU A 104 -0.66 7.39 -7.07
C LEU A 104 -0.26 8.81 -7.50
N TRP A 105 0.99 8.99 -7.93
CA TRP A 105 1.44 10.28 -8.45
C TRP A 105 0.72 10.67 -9.75
N LEU A 106 0.54 9.71 -10.67
CA LEU A 106 -0.16 9.92 -11.93
C LEU A 106 -1.67 10.17 -11.73
N ASP A 107 -2.31 9.48 -10.79
CA ASP A 107 -3.75 9.65 -10.48
C ASP A 107 -4.08 11.05 -9.96
N ARG A 108 -3.08 11.81 -9.49
CA ARG A 108 -3.26 13.19 -9.04
C ARG A 108 -3.71 14.15 -10.15
N LYS A 109 -3.49 13.79 -11.43
CA LYS A 109 -3.80 14.64 -12.59
C LYS A 109 -5.18 14.37 -13.21
N ASN A 110 -5.92 13.36 -12.73
CA ASN A 110 -7.24 12.95 -13.23
C ASN A 110 -8.40 13.33 -12.29
#